data_AF-A0A1E7FJ95-F1
#
_entry.id   AF-A0A1E7FJ95-F1
#
_cell.length_a   1.000
_cell.length_b   1.000
_cell.length_c   1.000
_cell.angle_alpha   90.00
_cell.angle_beta   90.00
_cell.angle_gamma   90.00
#
_symmetry.space_group_name_H-M   'P 1'
#
loop_
_entity.id
_entity.type
_entity.pdbx_description
1 polymer ?
#
loop_
_entity_poly.entity_id
_entity_poly.type
_entity_poly.pdbx_seq_one_letter_code
_entity_poly.pdbx_strand_id
1 'polypeptide(L)'
;NFIKTTLSMILIVFSVIVISTAIVTKQTVATSTEYNVPPILALCIFWCSLLWLAIMEGGLNCMVGLQPIPFSSYKKSHPKTYLCTKISHKENNIERFIVGRQYLDLMIVFLTSFMVSSIEDATVLGLPQWVNDIFLGSDLAVILCTIVFGQLIAQINCAHAMLDFINNYGMVVSTYVALCVEASGILHAVYFVQIIFTKIKIKPLWQRLFFWIRVIFSLAISIFAIVVFSTAIITGNTTIRDTIPVPVSFISLFILLLIGGFMEALQISIFAVKHLPKEAIDSNPTAKRNCNYILGNNNNDNEDNNSSNNSRLQSFLVGRQIAQTVIMFMIARIITVEMKNTTPGSDNTTLFGVSTQIQTIFFDSGLLNALVSTIFASLSWRVTANFFPMLYLGSPFSIWIIRLCLLVEGTGICDAAWTLAKI
;
A
#
# COMPACT_ATOMS: atom_id res chain seq x y z
N ASN A 1 6.60 -2.73 27.51
CA ASN A 1 7.31 -2.27 26.30
C ASN A 1 8.51 -3.16 25.97
N PHE A 2 9.52 -3.29 26.84
CA PHE A 2 10.73 -4.08 26.53
C PHE A 2 10.48 -5.52 26.03
N ILE A 3 9.57 -6.27 26.67
CA ILE A 3 9.23 -7.64 26.25
C ILE A 3 8.60 -7.67 24.84
N LYS A 4 7.65 -6.76 24.55
CA LYS A 4 6.99 -6.67 23.24
C LYS A 4 8.00 -6.34 22.14
N THR A 5 8.85 -5.34 22.41
CA THR A 5 9.92 -4.94 21.50
C THR A 5 10.91 -6.07 21.24
N THR A 6 11.33 -6.80 22.28
CA THR A 6 12.26 -7.93 22.14
C THR A 6 11.64 -9.05 21.31
N LEU A 7 10.37 -9.40 21.57
CA LEU A 7 9.64 -10.41 20.81
C LEU A 7 9.49 -10.00 19.34
N SER A 8 9.12 -8.74 19.07
CA SER A 8 9.02 -8.19 17.72
C SER A 8 10.38 -8.22 16.99
N MET A 9 11.48 -7.91 17.69
CA MET A 9 12.84 -7.98 17.15
C MET A 9 13.24 -9.42 16.80
N ILE A 10 12.93 -10.40 17.66
CA ILE A 10 13.17 -11.82 17.38
C ILE A 10 12.35 -12.27 16.16
N LEU A 11 11.08 -11.88 16.11
CA LEU A 11 10.15 -12.25 15.04
C LEU A 11 10.60 -11.71 13.67
N ILE A 12 11.06 -10.46 13.61
CA ILE A 12 11.55 -9.87 12.36
C ILE A 12 12.88 -10.49 11.92
N VAL A 13 13.80 -10.75 12.85
CA VAL A 13 15.08 -11.43 12.54
C VAL A 13 14.81 -12.85 12.02
N PHE A 14 13.90 -13.58 12.67
CA PHE A 14 13.46 -14.89 12.20
C PHE A 14 12.85 -14.83 10.80
N SER A 15 11.96 -13.85 10.54
CA SER A 15 11.34 -13.66 9.23
C SER A 15 12.37 -13.40 8.13
N VAL A 16 13.38 -12.57 8.41
CA VAL A 16 14.48 -12.30 7.47
C VAL A 16 15.29 -13.55 7.17
N ILE A 17 15.61 -14.36 8.20
CA ILE A 17 16.39 -15.60 8.03
C ILE A 17 15.59 -16.61 7.21
N VAL A 18 14.31 -16.81 7.51
CA VAL A 18 13.43 -17.76 6.81
C VAL A 18 13.29 -17.37 5.33
N ILE A 19 13.01 -16.10 5.04
CA ILE A 19 12.93 -15.58 3.66
C ILE A 19 14.25 -15.76 2.92
N SER A 20 15.36 -15.34 3.54
CA SER A 20 16.67 -15.39 2.89
C SER A 20 17.08 -16.83 2.59
N THR A 21 16.78 -17.75 3.52
CA THR A 21 17.04 -19.18 3.33
C THR A 21 16.16 -19.74 2.21
N ALA A 22 14.86 -19.44 2.19
CA ALA A 22 13.93 -19.89 1.14
C ALA A 22 14.43 -19.50 -0.26
N ILE A 23 14.93 -18.27 -0.42
CA ILE A 23 15.46 -17.78 -1.69
C ILE A 23 16.77 -18.52 -2.06
N VAL A 24 17.70 -18.66 -1.11
CA VAL A 24 18.99 -19.32 -1.35
C VAL A 24 18.84 -20.80 -1.66
N THR A 25 17.89 -21.48 -1.03
CA THR A 25 17.58 -22.91 -1.27
C THR A 25 16.69 -23.15 -2.47
N LYS A 26 16.35 -22.10 -3.24
CA LYS A 26 15.50 -22.16 -4.44
C LYS A 26 14.08 -22.67 -4.18
N GLN A 27 13.53 -22.34 -3.01
CA GLN A 27 12.18 -22.73 -2.58
C GLN A 27 11.16 -21.58 -2.71
N THR A 28 11.45 -20.57 -3.54
CA THR A 28 10.50 -19.48 -3.85
C THR A 28 10.03 -19.56 -5.30
N VAL A 29 8.88 -18.97 -5.60
CA VAL A 29 8.30 -18.92 -6.96
C VAL A 29 9.35 -18.41 -7.96
N ALA A 30 9.96 -17.26 -7.72
CA ALA A 30 10.96 -16.71 -8.64
C ALA A 30 12.22 -17.57 -8.82
N THR A 31 12.68 -18.26 -7.77
CA THR A 31 13.90 -19.08 -7.80
C THR A 31 13.67 -20.54 -8.19
N SER A 32 12.40 -20.94 -8.35
CA SER A 32 11.98 -22.26 -8.78
C SER A 32 12.52 -22.60 -10.17
N THR A 33 12.44 -23.87 -10.54
CA THR A 33 12.87 -24.37 -11.85
C THR A 33 12.11 -23.75 -13.03
N GLU A 34 10.93 -23.19 -12.79
CA GLU A 34 10.09 -22.57 -13.82
C GLU A 34 10.63 -21.20 -14.27
N TYR A 35 10.98 -20.34 -13.31
CA TYR A 35 11.44 -18.97 -13.60
C TYR A 35 12.96 -18.82 -13.55
N ASN A 36 13.66 -19.70 -12.82
CA ASN A 36 15.11 -19.82 -12.72
C ASN A 36 15.84 -18.49 -12.47
N VAL A 37 15.25 -17.60 -11.66
CA VAL A 37 15.92 -16.35 -11.26
C VAL A 37 17.08 -16.70 -10.32
N PRO A 38 18.29 -16.14 -10.54
CA PRO A 38 19.42 -16.37 -9.65
C PRO A 38 19.10 -15.93 -8.21
N PRO A 39 19.36 -16.75 -7.16
CA PRO A 39 19.00 -16.41 -5.78
C PRO A 39 19.56 -15.08 -5.27
N ILE A 40 20.79 -14.75 -5.65
CA ILE A 40 21.43 -13.48 -5.29
C ILE A 40 20.68 -12.30 -5.92
N LEU A 41 20.25 -12.45 -7.17
CA LEU A 41 19.47 -11.42 -7.86
C LEU A 41 18.10 -11.24 -7.20
N ALA A 42 17.42 -12.34 -6.85
CA ALA A 42 16.14 -12.29 -6.13
C ALA A 42 16.27 -11.59 -4.76
N LEU A 43 17.33 -11.88 -3.99
CA LEU A 43 17.63 -11.18 -2.74
C LEU A 43 17.87 -9.67 -2.96
N CYS A 44 18.67 -9.31 -3.96
CA CYS A 44 18.92 -7.92 -4.28
C CYS A 44 17.64 -7.19 -4.69
N ILE A 45 16.81 -7.79 -5.55
CA ILE A 45 15.53 -7.22 -5.98
C ILE A 45 14.61 -7.04 -4.78
N PHE A 46 14.50 -8.04 -3.90
CA PHE A 46 13.66 -7.97 -2.69
C PHE A 46 14.06 -6.80 -1.78
N TRP A 47 15.32 -6.70 -1.38
CA TRP A 47 15.78 -5.62 -0.49
C TRP A 47 15.75 -4.25 -1.15
N CYS A 48 16.11 -4.14 -2.44
CA CYS A 48 15.99 -2.87 -3.16
C CYS A 48 14.54 -2.42 -3.29
N SER A 49 13.60 -3.36 -3.48
CA SER A 49 12.17 -3.08 -3.55
C SER A 49 11.65 -2.57 -2.19
N LEU A 50 12.02 -3.21 -1.09
CA LEU A 50 11.67 -2.74 0.26
C LEU A 50 12.24 -1.35 0.55
N LEU A 51 13.50 -1.09 0.17
CA LEU A 51 14.09 0.24 0.33
C LEU A 51 13.35 1.30 -0.51
N TRP A 52 12.96 0.96 -1.73
CA TRP A 52 12.20 1.87 -2.58
C TRP A 52 10.81 2.15 -2.01
N LEU A 53 10.13 1.11 -1.49
CA LEU A 53 8.86 1.25 -0.77
C LEU A 53 9.01 2.19 0.44
N ALA A 54 10.09 2.04 1.21
CA ALA A 54 10.37 2.89 2.37
C ALA A 54 10.50 4.36 2.00
N ILE A 55 11.21 4.66 0.91
CA ILE A 55 11.36 6.03 0.39
C ILE A 55 9.99 6.59 -0.03
N MET A 56 9.17 5.82 -0.74
CA MET A 56 7.84 6.24 -1.19
C MET A 56 6.86 6.42 -0.03
N GLU A 57 6.95 5.56 0.98
CA GLU A 57 6.11 5.56 2.17
C GLU A 57 6.38 6.75 3.09
N GLY A 58 7.62 6.89 3.57
CA GLY A 58 8.00 8.05 4.36
C GLY A 58 7.92 9.36 3.55
N GLY A 59 8.23 9.30 2.25
CA GLY A 59 8.24 10.46 1.37
C GLY A 59 6.87 11.13 1.20
N LEU A 60 5.79 10.34 1.12
CA LEU A 60 4.43 10.87 1.07
C LEU A 60 4.08 11.66 2.34
N ASN A 61 4.39 11.08 3.51
CA ASN A 61 4.12 11.73 4.80
C ASN A 61 4.88 13.05 4.92
N CYS A 62 6.14 13.10 4.50
CA CYS A 62 6.89 14.35 4.39
C CYS A 62 6.21 15.33 3.43
N MET A 63 5.80 14.89 2.24
CA MET A 63 5.19 15.77 1.26
C MET A 63 3.88 16.37 1.75
N VAL A 64 3.02 15.60 2.42
CA VAL A 64 1.79 16.12 3.01
C VAL A 64 2.09 17.01 4.21
N GLY A 65 2.99 16.59 5.11
CA GLY A 65 3.36 17.33 6.30
C GLY A 65 4.04 18.67 6.02
N LEU A 66 4.80 18.79 4.92
CA LEU A 66 5.48 20.02 4.51
C LEU A 66 4.59 20.99 3.73
N GLN A 67 3.35 20.64 3.36
CA GLN A 67 2.43 21.52 2.62
C GLN A 67 2.23 22.90 3.29
N PRO A 68 2.12 23.02 4.62
CA PRO A 68 1.92 24.31 5.27
C PRO A 68 3.18 25.20 5.32
N ILE A 69 4.37 24.65 5.03
CA ILE A 69 5.65 25.34 5.24
C ILE A 69 6.13 25.97 3.92
N PRO A 70 6.48 27.28 3.90
CA PRO A 70 6.92 27.94 2.68
C PRO A 70 8.24 27.35 2.15
N PHE A 71 8.25 26.98 0.87
CA PHE A 71 9.36 26.32 0.14
C PHE A 71 10.71 27.01 0.26
N SER A 72 10.69 28.35 0.27
CA SER A 72 11.91 29.17 0.29
C SER A 72 12.74 28.96 1.57
N SER A 73 12.09 28.57 2.67
CA SER A 73 12.70 28.49 4.00
C SER A 73 13.82 27.47 4.08
N TYR A 74 13.70 26.35 3.36
CA TYR A 74 14.67 25.24 3.40
C TYR A 74 15.45 25.09 2.09
N LYS A 75 15.38 26.08 1.19
CA LYS A 75 16.10 26.03 -0.09
C LYS A 75 17.62 25.91 0.06
N LYS A 76 18.20 26.58 1.06
CA LYS A 76 19.65 26.56 1.32
C LYS A 76 20.08 25.35 2.14
N SER A 77 19.28 24.94 3.13
CA SER A 77 19.62 23.83 4.03
C SER A 77 19.35 22.45 3.39
N HIS A 78 18.22 22.31 2.67
CA HIS A 78 17.75 21.05 2.10
C HIS A 78 17.38 21.21 0.61
N PRO A 79 18.39 21.30 -0.28
CA PRO A 79 18.16 21.63 -1.69
C PRO A 79 17.36 20.55 -2.44
N LYS A 80 17.48 19.27 -2.05
CA LYS A 80 16.73 18.18 -2.70
C LYS A 80 15.29 18.17 -2.23
N THR A 81 15.06 18.40 -0.93
CA THR A 81 13.71 18.63 -0.38
C THR A 81 13.02 19.78 -1.10
N TYR A 82 13.70 20.91 -1.30
CA TYR A 82 13.19 22.03 -2.09
C TYR A 82 12.81 21.63 -3.50
N LEU A 83 13.62 20.81 -4.17
CA LEU A 83 13.32 20.35 -5.52
C LEU A 83 12.06 19.45 -5.55
N CYS A 84 11.96 18.47 -4.65
CA CYS A 84 10.79 17.61 -4.50
C CYS A 84 9.52 18.42 -4.23
N THR A 85 9.54 19.29 -3.22
CA THR A 85 8.35 20.04 -2.81
C THR A 85 7.96 21.11 -3.83
N LYS A 86 8.92 21.76 -4.49
CA LYS A 86 8.64 22.70 -5.59
C LYS A 86 7.90 22.02 -6.75
N ILE A 87 8.22 20.76 -7.04
CA ILE A 87 7.57 20.00 -8.12
C ILE A 87 6.20 19.50 -7.67
N SER A 88 6.14 18.84 -6.52
CA SER A 88 4.93 18.17 -6.03
C SER A 88 3.87 19.15 -5.56
N HIS A 89 4.22 20.30 -4.96
CA HIS A 89 3.23 21.26 -4.46
C HIS A 89 2.85 22.35 -5.48
N LYS A 90 3.33 22.23 -6.72
CA LYS A 90 2.89 23.11 -7.80
C LYS A 90 1.49 22.68 -8.28
N GLU A 91 0.50 23.55 -8.12
CA GLU A 91 -0.89 23.32 -8.57
C GLU A 91 -1.45 21.99 -8.03
N ASN A 92 -2.00 21.13 -8.90
CA ASN A 92 -2.57 19.83 -8.55
C ASN A 92 -1.54 18.68 -8.59
N ASN A 93 -0.24 18.97 -8.61
CA ASN A 93 0.77 17.91 -8.74
C ASN A 93 0.85 16.98 -7.54
N ILE A 94 0.41 17.42 -6.35
CA ILE A 94 0.44 16.56 -5.16
C ILE A 94 -0.59 15.44 -5.28
N GLU A 95 -1.77 15.74 -5.79
CA GLU A 95 -2.80 14.74 -6.09
C GLU A 95 -2.31 13.76 -7.15
N ARG A 96 -1.65 14.26 -8.20
CA ARG A 96 -1.06 13.42 -9.25
C ARG A 96 0.06 12.52 -8.74
N PHE A 97 0.93 13.07 -7.89
CA PHE A 97 1.98 12.31 -7.22
C PHE A 97 1.37 11.19 -6.37
N ILE A 98 0.35 11.50 -5.55
CA ILE A 98 -0.35 10.52 -4.71
C ILE A 98 -0.91 9.37 -5.57
N VAL A 99 -1.54 9.69 -6.71
CA VAL A 99 -2.09 8.68 -7.64
C VAL A 99 -1.01 7.78 -8.20
N GLY A 100 0.04 8.35 -8.80
CA GLY A 100 1.12 7.56 -9.43
C GLY A 100 1.93 6.74 -8.42
N ARG A 101 2.21 7.31 -7.24
CA ARG A 101 2.92 6.65 -6.14
C ARG A 101 2.16 5.44 -5.62
N GLN A 102 0.85 5.55 -5.42
CA GLN A 102 0.07 4.44 -4.87
C GLN A 102 0.14 3.18 -5.74
N TYR A 103 0.18 3.34 -7.06
CA TYR A 103 0.40 2.20 -7.97
C TYR A 103 1.80 1.62 -7.83
N LEU A 104 2.84 2.46 -7.73
CA LEU A 104 4.22 2.00 -7.56
C LEU A 104 4.39 1.21 -6.26
N ASP A 105 3.77 1.63 -5.16
CA ASP A 105 3.85 0.89 -3.90
C ASP A 105 3.18 -0.47 -4.00
N LEU A 106 2.00 -0.55 -4.61
CA LEU A 106 1.32 -1.82 -4.81
C LEU A 106 2.08 -2.71 -5.79
N MET A 107 2.62 -2.16 -6.88
CA MET A 107 3.52 -2.89 -7.77
C MET A 107 4.72 -3.47 -7.03
N ILE A 108 5.34 -2.71 -6.14
CA ILE A 108 6.45 -3.18 -5.31
C ILE A 108 6.00 -4.34 -4.40
N VAL A 109 4.84 -4.23 -3.75
CA VAL A 109 4.29 -5.30 -2.91
C VAL A 109 4.12 -6.59 -3.72
N PHE A 110 3.49 -6.53 -4.90
CA PHE A 110 3.33 -7.70 -5.78
C PHE A 110 4.68 -8.25 -6.24
N LEU A 111 5.62 -7.39 -6.64
CA LEU A 111 6.97 -7.81 -7.03
C LEU A 111 7.70 -8.52 -5.90
N THR A 112 7.63 -8.00 -4.67
CA THR A 112 8.24 -8.63 -3.49
C THR A 112 7.58 -9.96 -3.15
N SER A 113 6.26 -10.06 -3.30
CA SER A 113 5.53 -11.32 -3.13
C SER A 113 6.03 -12.34 -4.15
N PHE A 114 6.06 -12.00 -5.44
CA PHE A 114 6.53 -12.91 -6.48
C PHE A 114 7.98 -13.41 -6.26
N MET A 115 8.86 -12.55 -5.73
CA MET A 115 10.26 -12.92 -5.45
C MET A 115 10.39 -13.92 -4.29
N VAL A 116 9.50 -13.86 -3.30
CA VAL A 116 9.69 -14.48 -1.99
C VAL A 116 8.64 -15.52 -1.62
N SER A 117 7.44 -15.47 -2.22
CA SER A 117 6.39 -16.45 -1.98
C SER A 117 6.93 -17.85 -2.21
N SER A 118 6.68 -18.74 -1.25
CA SER A 118 7.21 -20.10 -1.27
C SER A 118 6.46 -20.99 -2.25
N ILE A 119 7.15 -21.96 -2.81
CA ILE A 119 6.50 -23.06 -3.54
C ILE A 119 5.71 -23.97 -2.57
N GLU A 120 4.78 -24.77 -3.11
CA GLU A 120 4.09 -25.82 -2.35
C GLU A 120 5.12 -26.76 -1.68
N ASP A 121 4.89 -27.12 -0.42
CA ASP A 121 5.74 -28.00 0.40
C ASP A 121 7.17 -27.51 0.72
N ALA A 122 7.42 -26.20 0.65
CA ALA A 122 8.70 -25.62 1.06
C ALA A 122 9.05 -25.93 2.53
N THR A 123 10.09 -26.76 2.73
CA THR A 123 10.59 -27.16 4.05
C THR A 123 11.89 -26.42 4.38
N VAL A 124 11.74 -25.14 4.71
CA VAL A 124 12.88 -24.27 5.02
C VAL A 124 13.43 -24.58 6.41
N LEU A 125 14.77 -24.66 6.52
CA LEU A 125 15.52 -24.85 7.78
C LEU A 125 15.18 -26.12 8.58
N GLY A 126 14.48 -27.10 7.99
CA GLY A 126 14.01 -28.29 8.71
C GLY A 126 13.01 -27.97 9.82
N LEU A 127 12.32 -26.82 9.73
CA LEU A 127 11.31 -26.42 10.70
C LEU A 127 10.06 -27.30 10.59
N PRO A 128 9.26 -27.43 11.67
CA PRO A 128 7.97 -28.11 11.62
C PRO A 128 7.06 -27.50 10.54
N GLN A 129 6.29 -28.34 9.86
CA GLN A 129 5.47 -27.92 8.71
C GLN A 129 4.55 -26.74 9.04
N TRP A 130 3.88 -26.77 10.20
CA TRP A 130 3.00 -25.69 10.63
C TRP A 130 3.71 -24.33 10.78
N VAL A 131 5.01 -24.29 11.07
CA VAL A 131 5.79 -23.04 11.12
C VAL A 131 6.06 -22.53 9.72
N ASN A 132 6.43 -23.42 8.79
CA ASN A 132 6.61 -23.05 7.38
C ASN A 132 5.29 -22.59 6.76
N ASP A 133 4.18 -23.28 7.04
CA ASP A 133 2.86 -22.91 6.53
C ASP A 133 2.43 -21.51 7.03
N ILE A 134 2.68 -21.18 8.30
CA ILE A 134 2.38 -19.86 8.83
C ILE A 134 3.31 -18.80 8.24
N PHE A 135 4.64 -18.98 8.28
CA PHE A 135 5.58 -17.91 7.92
C PHE A 135 5.79 -17.74 6.42
N LEU A 136 5.84 -18.85 5.68
CA LEU A 136 6.06 -18.88 4.24
C LEU A 136 4.74 -19.11 3.51
N GLY A 137 3.99 -20.14 3.89
CA GLY A 137 2.75 -20.52 3.22
C GLY A 137 1.68 -19.43 3.24
N SER A 138 1.60 -18.63 4.32
CA SER A 138 0.68 -17.48 4.44
C SER A 138 1.30 -16.11 4.13
N ASP A 139 2.57 -16.09 3.66
CA ASP A 139 3.38 -14.89 3.45
C ASP A 139 3.60 -14.01 4.70
N LEU A 140 3.33 -14.50 5.91
CA LEU A 140 3.45 -13.70 7.13
C LEU A 140 4.86 -13.11 7.30
N ALA A 141 5.91 -13.86 6.98
CA ALA A 141 7.29 -13.36 7.04
C ALA A 141 7.49 -12.18 6.09
N VAL A 142 6.93 -12.26 4.87
CA VAL A 142 7.06 -11.23 3.83
C VAL A 142 6.27 -9.99 4.23
N ILE A 143 5.05 -10.18 4.76
CA ILE A 143 4.21 -9.11 5.30
C ILE A 143 4.95 -8.37 6.42
N LEU A 144 5.54 -9.09 7.39
CA LEU A 144 6.29 -8.49 8.49
C LEU A 144 7.52 -7.71 7.99
N CYS A 145 8.31 -8.29 7.07
CA CYS A 145 9.45 -7.60 6.48
C CYS A 145 9.04 -6.34 5.71
N THR A 146 7.94 -6.43 4.95
CA THR A 146 7.40 -5.31 4.18
C THR A 146 6.92 -4.19 5.09
N ILE A 147 6.18 -4.52 6.14
CA ILE A 147 5.68 -3.55 7.12
C ILE A 147 6.85 -2.89 7.86
N VAL A 148 7.79 -3.66 8.41
CA VAL A 148 8.87 -3.11 9.26
C VAL A 148 9.88 -2.34 8.42
N PHE A 149 10.50 -2.98 7.42
CA PHE A 149 11.58 -2.38 6.63
C PHE A 149 11.09 -1.50 5.50
N GLY A 150 9.98 -1.89 4.87
CA GLY A 150 9.45 -1.18 3.71
C GLY A 150 8.56 0.00 4.04
N GLN A 151 8.07 0.15 5.28
CA GLN A 151 7.05 1.16 5.58
C GLN A 151 7.27 1.85 6.94
N LEU A 152 7.18 1.12 8.04
CA LEU A 152 7.08 1.72 9.38
C LEU A 152 8.32 2.48 9.82
N ILE A 153 9.53 1.94 9.61
CA ILE A 153 10.78 2.64 9.96
C ILE A 153 10.82 4.01 9.26
N ALA A 154 10.51 4.03 7.97
CA ALA A 154 10.45 5.26 7.20
C ALA A 154 9.36 6.22 7.69
N GLN A 155 8.17 5.71 8.01
CA GLN A 155 7.07 6.52 8.52
C GLN A 155 7.37 7.13 9.89
N ILE A 156 8.08 6.41 10.76
CA ILE A 156 8.50 6.92 12.08
C ILE A 156 9.59 7.99 11.90
N ASN A 157 10.63 7.70 11.11
CA ASN A 157 11.73 8.64 10.86
C ASN A 157 11.24 9.93 10.19
N CYS A 158 10.33 9.81 9.23
CA CYS A 158 9.76 10.97 8.55
C CYS A 158 8.93 11.84 9.51
N ALA A 159 8.23 11.25 10.49
CA ALA A 159 7.45 12.01 11.46
C ALA A 159 8.32 12.86 12.40
N HIS A 160 9.53 12.39 12.72
CA HIS A 160 10.49 13.11 13.57
C HIS A 160 11.37 14.11 12.79
N ALA A 161 11.79 13.75 11.57
CA ALA A 161 12.75 14.53 10.78
C ALA A 161 12.33 14.64 9.30
N MET A 162 11.18 15.29 9.03
CA MET A 162 10.60 15.36 7.68
C MET A 162 11.56 15.95 6.63
N LEU A 163 12.26 17.03 6.96
CA LEU A 163 13.13 17.73 6.03
C LEU A 163 14.39 16.92 5.67
N ASP A 164 14.99 16.27 6.65
CA ASP A 164 16.18 15.43 6.47
C ASP A 164 15.85 14.14 5.72
N PHE A 165 14.74 13.49 6.10
CA PHE A 165 14.30 12.24 5.48
C PHE A 165 14.10 12.39 3.97
N ILE A 166 13.39 13.44 3.55
CA ILE A 166 13.06 13.66 2.14
C ILE A 166 14.24 14.21 1.32
N ASN A 167 15.34 14.66 1.96
CA ASN A 167 16.49 15.29 1.30
C ASN A 167 17.46 14.29 0.65
N ASN A 168 16.94 13.37 -0.17
CA ASN A 168 17.72 12.33 -0.82
C ASN A 168 17.38 12.21 -2.32
N TYR A 169 18.31 11.65 -3.11
CA TYR A 169 18.10 11.49 -4.57
C TYR A 169 17.07 10.42 -4.91
N GLY A 170 16.94 9.39 -4.08
CA GLY A 170 15.92 8.35 -4.24
C GLY A 170 14.53 8.98 -4.28
N MET A 171 14.24 9.92 -3.38
CA MET A 171 12.95 10.62 -3.35
C MET A 171 12.73 11.50 -4.58
N VAL A 172 13.76 12.19 -5.07
CA VAL A 172 13.67 12.98 -6.31
C VAL A 172 13.29 12.08 -7.48
N VAL A 173 14.02 10.98 -7.66
CA VAL A 173 13.75 10.00 -8.73
C VAL A 173 12.34 9.43 -8.59
N SER A 174 12.00 8.96 -7.39
CA SER A 174 10.66 8.46 -7.05
C SER A 174 9.54 9.45 -7.38
N THR A 175 9.75 10.74 -7.11
CA THR A 175 8.79 11.80 -7.43
C THR A 175 8.56 11.90 -8.94
N TYR A 176 9.64 11.88 -9.73
CA TYR A 176 9.51 11.90 -11.19
C TYR A 176 8.87 10.63 -11.73
N VAL A 177 9.25 9.45 -11.23
CA VAL A 177 8.67 8.17 -11.67
C VAL A 177 7.17 8.14 -11.34
N ALA A 178 6.75 8.57 -10.16
CA ALA A 178 5.33 8.67 -9.80
C ALA A 178 4.56 9.61 -10.74
N LEU A 179 5.11 10.78 -11.05
CA LEU A 179 4.49 11.71 -11.99
C LEU A 179 4.47 11.17 -13.43
N CYS A 180 5.49 10.41 -13.84
CA CYS A 180 5.50 9.72 -15.14
C CYS A 180 4.44 8.63 -15.22
N VAL A 181 4.26 7.85 -14.15
CA VAL A 181 3.21 6.84 -14.05
C VAL A 181 1.83 7.49 -14.12
N GLU A 182 1.57 8.58 -13.39
CA GLU A 182 0.30 9.30 -13.52
C GLU A 182 0.12 9.83 -14.95
N ALA A 183 1.17 10.42 -15.52
CA ALA A 183 1.16 10.95 -16.87
C ALA A 183 0.94 9.87 -17.94
N SER A 184 1.20 8.59 -17.67
CA SER A 184 0.93 7.48 -18.61
C SER A 184 -0.56 7.30 -18.90
N GLY A 185 -1.44 7.72 -17.98
CA GLY A 185 -2.88 7.55 -18.11
C GLY A 185 -3.44 6.23 -17.56
N ILE A 186 -2.59 5.28 -17.15
CA ILE A 186 -2.99 3.93 -16.75
C ILE A 186 -3.97 3.93 -15.55
N LEU A 187 -3.91 4.96 -14.69
CA LEU A 187 -4.75 5.09 -13.48
C LEU A 187 -5.92 6.08 -13.63
N HIS A 188 -6.14 6.63 -14.83
CA HIS A 188 -7.12 7.71 -15.02
C HIS A 188 -8.59 7.31 -14.79
N ALA A 189 -8.92 6.03 -14.68
CA ALA A 189 -10.25 5.58 -14.25
C ALA A 189 -10.64 6.15 -12.87
N VAL A 190 -9.67 6.43 -11.99
CA VAL A 190 -9.91 7.10 -10.71
C VAL A 190 -10.49 8.50 -10.90
N TYR A 191 -9.98 9.26 -11.88
CA TYR A 191 -10.50 10.59 -12.18
C TYR A 191 -11.91 10.54 -12.78
N PHE A 192 -12.29 9.45 -13.43
CA PHE A 192 -13.68 9.23 -13.84
C PHE A 192 -14.59 9.07 -12.62
N VAL A 193 -14.18 8.26 -11.63
CA VAL A 193 -14.89 8.15 -10.33
C VAL A 193 -15.00 9.52 -9.67
N GLN A 194 -13.91 10.30 -9.65
CA GLN A 194 -13.92 11.66 -9.12
C GLN A 194 -14.97 12.55 -9.80
N ILE A 195 -15.02 12.55 -11.13
CA ILE A 195 -15.94 13.41 -11.90
C ILE A 195 -17.41 13.06 -11.62
N ILE A 196 -17.73 11.78 -11.43
CA ILE A 196 -19.08 11.33 -11.04
C ILE A 196 -19.52 12.05 -9.75
N PHE A 197 -18.61 12.20 -8.78
CA PHE A 197 -18.93 12.82 -7.50
C PHE A 197 -18.80 14.35 -7.47
N THR A 198 -18.03 14.97 -8.39
CA THR A 198 -17.57 16.37 -8.20
C THR A 198 -18.03 17.38 -9.26
N LYS A 199 -18.87 17.05 -10.25
CA LYS A 199 -19.40 17.99 -11.27
C LYS A 199 -18.34 19.02 -11.76
N ILE A 200 -17.16 18.55 -12.19
CA ILE A 200 -16.02 19.43 -12.52
C ILE A 200 -16.28 20.24 -13.81
N LYS A 201 -15.81 21.51 -13.81
CA LYS A 201 -15.84 22.45 -14.95
C LYS A 201 -14.89 22.06 -16.10
N ILE A 202 -15.32 22.40 -17.31
CA ILE A 202 -14.73 21.99 -18.60
C ILE A 202 -13.37 22.65 -18.86
N LYS A 203 -12.34 21.84 -19.13
CA LYS A 203 -11.02 22.24 -19.67
C LYS A 203 -11.06 22.43 -21.19
N PRO A 204 -10.09 23.14 -21.81
CA PRO A 204 -10.02 23.34 -23.26
C PRO A 204 -10.06 22.00 -24.05
N LEU A 205 -10.60 22.05 -25.28
CA LEU A 205 -11.01 20.89 -26.07
C LEU A 205 -9.94 19.79 -26.18
N TRP A 206 -8.69 20.17 -26.49
CA TRP A 206 -7.58 19.22 -26.66
C TRP A 206 -7.19 18.51 -25.36
N GLN A 207 -7.15 19.25 -24.25
CA GLN A 207 -6.87 18.66 -22.93
C GLN A 207 -8.01 17.73 -22.49
N ARG A 208 -9.25 18.09 -22.83
CA ARG A 208 -10.42 17.24 -22.58
C ARG A 208 -10.36 15.95 -23.38
N LEU A 209 -10.06 16.01 -24.68
CA LEU A 209 -9.97 14.82 -25.53
C LEU A 209 -8.88 13.86 -25.01
N PHE A 210 -7.68 14.38 -24.77
CA PHE A 210 -6.56 13.58 -24.28
C PHE A 210 -6.83 12.96 -22.91
N PHE A 211 -7.50 13.69 -22.03
CA PHE A 211 -7.97 13.17 -20.75
C PHE A 211 -8.95 12.00 -20.93
N TRP A 212 -9.98 12.14 -21.79
CA TRP A 212 -10.97 11.08 -22.01
C TRP A 212 -10.38 9.84 -22.67
N ILE A 213 -9.42 9.99 -23.60
CA ILE A 213 -8.70 8.86 -24.19
C ILE A 213 -7.99 8.03 -23.09
N ARG A 214 -7.30 8.70 -22.16
CA ARG A 214 -6.63 8.03 -21.03
C ARG A 214 -7.63 7.38 -20.07
N VAL A 215 -8.76 8.03 -19.81
CA VAL A 215 -9.84 7.46 -19.00
C VAL A 215 -10.38 6.17 -19.63
N ILE A 216 -10.69 6.20 -20.93
CA ILE A 216 -11.19 5.03 -21.66
C ILE A 216 -10.16 3.91 -21.66
N PHE A 217 -8.88 4.23 -21.90
CA PHE A 217 -7.77 3.28 -21.84
C PHE A 217 -7.65 2.62 -20.46
N SER A 218 -7.66 3.42 -19.38
CA SER A 218 -7.60 2.93 -18.01
C SER A 218 -8.81 2.07 -17.63
N LEU A 219 -10.02 2.46 -18.05
CA LEU A 219 -11.24 1.67 -17.85
C LEU A 219 -11.18 0.34 -18.61
N ALA A 220 -10.69 0.34 -19.86
CA ALA A 220 -10.55 -0.87 -20.65
C ALA A 220 -9.58 -1.87 -20.00
N ILE A 221 -8.42 -1.41 -19.54
CA ILE A 221 -7.46 -2.25 -18.80
C ILE A 221 -8.09 -2.77 -17.51
N SER A 222 -8.83 -1.92 -16.79
CA SER A 222 -9.47 -2.30 -15.53
C SER A 222 -10.53 -3.38 -15.71
N ILE A 223 -11.37 -3.25 -16.74
CA ILE A 223 -12.38 -4.26 -17.08
C ILE A 223 -11.70 -5.57 -17.49
N PHE A 224 -10.66 -5.49 -18.32
CA PHE A 224 -9.91 -6.67 -18.75
C PHE A 224 -9.28 -7.42 -17.57
N ALA A 225 -8.65 -6.70 -16.65
CA ALA A 225 -8.09 -7.26 -15.44
C ALA A 225 -9.16 -7.89 -14.53
N ILE A 226 -10.36 -7.28 -14.40
CA ILE A 226 -11.49 -7.88 -13.70
C ILE A 226 -11.91 -9.20 -14.32
N VAL A 227 -11.96 -9.27 -15.65
CA VAL A 227 -12.25 -10.52 -16.37
C VAL A 227 -11.16 -11.56 -16.09
N VAL A 228 -9.88 -11.19 -16.16
CA VAL A 228 -8.74 -12.09 -15.90
C VAL A 228 -8.82 -12.72 -14.52
N PHE A 229 -8.89 -11.93 -13.44
CA PHE A 229 -8.92 -12.53 -12.10
C PHE A 229 -10.26 -13.21 -11.82
N SER A 230 -11.38 -12.75 -12.38
CA SER A 230 -12.68 -13.43 -12.18
C SER A 230 -12.67 -14.80 -12.83
N THR A 231 -12.13 -14.92 -14.05
CA THR A 231 -11.93 -16.22 -14.71
C THR A 231 -10.96 -17.09 -13.92
N ALA A 232 -9.86 -16.53 -13.40
CA ALA A 232 -8.93 -17.28 -12.55
C ALA A 232 -9.62 -17.82 -11.29
N ILE A 233 -10.44 -17.00 -10.60
CA ILE A 233 -11.21 -17.43 -9.42
C ILE A 233 -12.20 -18.55 -9.79
N ILE A 234 -12.95 -18.41 -10.89
CA ILE A 234 -13.95 -19.40 -11.32
C ILE A 234 -13.30 -20.72 -11.74
N THR A 235 -12.17 -20.65 -12.42
CA THR A 235 -11.41 -21.83 -12.88
C THR A 235 -10.55 -22.45 -11.78
N GLY A 236 -10.42 -21.79 -10.63
CA GLY A 236 -9.58 -22.23 -9.52
C GLY A 236 -8.08 -21.97 -9.74
N ASN A 237 -7.67 -21.19 -10.73
CA ASN A 237 -6.26 -20.89 -11.01
C ASN A 237 -5.76 -19.68 -10.19
N THR A 238 -5.96 -19.70 -8.88
CA THR A 238 -5.51 -18.64 -7.95
C THR A 238 -4.74 -19.24 -6.78
N THR A 239 -3.91 -18.43 -6.11
CA THR A 239 -3.04 -18.91 -5.01
C THR A 239 -3.77 -19.49 -3.78
N ILE A 240 -5.10 -19.34 -3.68
CA ILE A 240 -5.92 -19.84 -2.55
C ILE A 240 -6.68 -21.13 -2.93
N ARG A 241 -6.32 -21.74 -4.07
CA ARG A 241 -7.05 -22.79 -4.79
C ARG A 241 -7.73 -23.86 -3.94
N ASP A 242 -7.06 -24.36 -2.91
CA ASP A 242 -7.43 -25.64 -2.29
C ASP A 242 -8.22 -25.49 -0.97
N THR A 243 -8.52 -24.25 -0.53
CA THR A 243 -9.12 -24.00 0.80
C THR A 243 -10.47 -23.28 0.79
N ILE A 244 -10.79 -22.48 -0.25
CA ILE A 244 -11.93 -21.55 -0.21
C ILE A 244 -12.86 -21.71 -1.43
N PRO A 245 -14.19 -21.91 -1.23
CA PRO A 245 -15.16 -21.94 -2.32
C PRO A 245 -15.23 -20.61 -3.11
N VAL A 246 -15.46 -20.69 -4.42
CA VAL A 246 -15.57 -19.54 -5.33
C VAL A 246 -16.45 -18.39 -4.78
N PRO A 247 -17.68 -18.61 -4.28
CA PRO A 247 -18.50 -17.53 -3.74
C PRO A 247 -17.87 -16.86 -2.52
N VAL A 248 -17.19 -17.62 -1.67
CA VAL A 248 -16.53 -17.11 -0.46
C VAL A 248 -15.32 -16.24 -0.86
N SER A 249 -14.60 -16.59 -1.92
CA SER A 249 -13.50 -15.75 -2.45
C SER A 249 -14.00 -14.40 -2.95
N PHE A 250 -15.11 -14.35 -3.70
CA PHE A 250 -15.70 -13.08 -4.15
C PHE A 250 -16.25 -12.24 -2.99
N ILE A 251 -16.93 -12.85 -2.03
CA ILE A 251 -17.45 -12.14 -0.85
C ILE A 251 -16.29 -11.60 0.00
N SER A 252 -15.26 -12.42 0.23
CA SER A 252 -14.07 -12.02 0.98
C SER A 252 -13.34 -10.87 0.29
N LEU A 253 -13.16 -10.95 -1.03
CA LEU A 253 -12.58 -9.87 -1.83
C LEU A 253 -13.38 -8.58 -1.67
N PHE A 254 -14.71 -8.63 -1.83
CA PHE A 254 -15.57 -7.46 -1.67
C PHE A 254 -15.46 -6.83 -0.27
N ILE A 255 -15.50 -7.65 0.79
CA ILE A 255 -15.36 -7.18 2.17
C ILE A 255 -13.98 -6.54 2.39
N LEU A 256 -12.90 -7.18 1.92
CA LEU A 256 -11.54 -6.65 2.06
C LEU A 256 -11.36 -5.34 1.30
N LEU A 257 -11.92 -5.22 0.09
CA LEU A 257 -11.92 -3.97 -0.69
C LEU A 257 -12.66 -2.83 0.04
N LEU A 258 -13.81 -3.13 0.66
CA LEU A 258 -14.56 -2.15 1.44
C LEU A 258 -13.79 -1.70 2.68
N ILE A 259 -13.25 -2.64 3.47
CA ILE A 259 -12.53 -2.32 4.71
C ILE A 259 -11.24 -1.56 4.38
N GLY A 260 -10.42 -2.07 3.45
CA GLY A 260 -9.17 -1.43 3.06
C GLY A 260 -9.39 -0.04 2.44
N GLY A 261 -10.36 0.08 1.54
CA GLY A 261 -10.73 1.36 0.94
C GLY A 261 -11.22 2.37 1.98
N PHE A 262 -12.05 1.92 2.92
CA PHE A 262 -12.53 2.79 3.99
C PHE A 262 -11.40 3.25 4.93
N MET A 263 -10.42 2.38 5.22
CA MET A 263 -9.24 2.75 6.02
C MET A 263 -8.41 3.85 5.35
N GLU A 264 -8.22 3.76 4.03
CA GLU A 264 -7.53 4.77 3.23
C GLU A 264 -8.28 6.10 3.20
N ALA A 265 -9.60 6.04 2.96
CA ALA A 265 -10.46 7.21 3.01
C ALA A 265 -10.41 7.89 4.38
N LEU A 266 -10.40 7.12 5.47
CA LEU A 266 -10.38 7.65 6.82
C LEU A 266 -9.08 8.38 7.13
N GLN A 267 -7.93 7.85 6.73
CA GLN A 267 -6.64 8.51 6.88
C GLN A 267 -6.64 9.89 6.20
N ILE A 268 -7.04 9.95 4.92
CA ILE A 268 -7.09 11.21 4.16
C ILE A 268 -8.08 12.18 4.80
N SER A 269 -9.23 11.68 5.24
CA SER A 269 -10.27 12.51 5.88
C SER A 269 -9.76 13.17 7.18
N ILE A 270 -9.00 12.44 8.00
CA ILE A 270 -8.40 12.97 9.24
C ILE A 270 -7.41 14.10 8.93
N PHE A 271 -6.59 13.96 7.88
CA PHE A 271 -5.66 15.02 7.47
C PHE A 271 -6.39 16.22 6.87
N ALA A 272 -7.40 15.98 6.03
CA ALA A 272 -8.21 17.04 5.42
C ALA A 272 -8.95 17.89 6.48
N VAL A 273 -9.39 17.27 7.58
CA VAL A 273 -10.04 17.99 8.69
C VAL A 273 -9.19 19.09 9.30
N LYS A 274 -7.85 18.98 9.29
CA LYS A 274 -6.97 20.03 9.80
C LYS A 274 -7.07 21.34 9.00
N HIS A 275 -7.62 21.28 7.78
CA HIS A 275 -7.78 22.41 6.88
C HIS A 275 -9.24 22.88 6.77
N LEU A 276 -10.19 22.21 7.44
CA LEU A 276 -11.59 22.59 7.44
C LEU A 276 -11.92 23.61 8.54
N PRO A 277 -12.88 24.52 8.29
CA PRO A 277 -13.39 25.43 9.32
C PRO A 277 -14.05 24.64 10.46
N LYS A 278 -13.84 25.07 11.70
CA LYS A 278 -14.30 24.36 12.91
C LYS A 278 -15.82 24.22 12.94
N GLU A 279 -16.55 25.17 12.37
CA GLU A 279 -18.01 25.17 12.26
C GLU A 279 -18.53 23.99 11.44
N ALA A 280 -17.80 23.60 10.38
CA ALA A 280 -18.17 22.44 9.57
C ALA A 280 -17.99 21.13 10.32
N ILE A 281 -17.02 21.05 11.23
CA ILE A 281 -16.80 19.87 12.09
C ILE A 281 -17.88 19.80 13.18
N ASP A 282 -18.21 20.95 13.77
CA ASP A 282 -19.20 21.07 14.84
C ASP A 282 -20.63 20.76 14.39
N SER A 283 -20.94 20.95 13.10
CA SER A 283 -22.22 20.58 12.51
C SER A 283 -22.50 19.07 12.53
N ASN A 284 -21.48 18.21 12.63
CA ASN A 284 -21.64 16.76 12.66
C ASN A 284 -21.09 16.17 13.98
N PRO A 285 -21.96 15.78 14.93
CA PRO A 285 -21.55 15.33 16.25
C PRO A 285 -20.71 14.05 16.23
N THR A 286 -20.97 13.15 15.27
CA THR A 286 -20.21 11.91 15.11
C THR A 286 -18.80 12.18 14.60
N ALA A 287 -18.67 13.05 13.60
CA ALA A 287 -17.36 13.44 13.07
C ALA A 287 -16.53 14.15 14.15
N LYS A 288 -17.14 15.08 14.91
CA LYS A 288 -16.49 15.73 16.06
C LYS A 288 -16.01 14.72 17.10
N ARG A 289 -16.84 13.74 17.46
CA ARG A 289 -16.45 12.67 18.41
C ARG A 289 -15.25 11.87 17.91
N ASN A 290 -15.24 11.49 16.63
CA ASN A 290 -14.17 10.71 16.03
C ASN A 290 -12.87 11.53 15.93
N CYS A 291 -12.95 12.79 15.53
CA CYS A 291 -11.82 13.73 15.50
C CYS A 291 -11.24 13.95 16.90
N ASN A 292 -12.10 14.24 17.89
CA ASN A 292 -11.67 14.45 19.27
C ASN A 292 -11.02 13.20 19.89
N TYR A 293 -11.44 12.00 19.45
CA TYR A 293 -10.85 10.76 19.94
C TYR A 293 -9.40 10.55 19.44
N ILE A 294 -9.11 10.91 18.19
CA ILE A 294 -7.79 10.74 17.58
C ILE A 294 -6.87 11.94 17.80
N LEU A 295 -7.37 13.15 17.49
CA LEU A 295 -6.60 14.40 17.52
C LEU A 295 -6.58 15.03 18.92
N GLY A 296 -7.42 14.56 19.83
CA GLY A 296 -7.61 15.16 21.14
C GLY A 296 -8.57 16.36 21.12
N ASN A 297 -8.98 16.81 22.29
CA ASN A 297 -9.87 17.96 22.45
C ASN A 297 -9.04 19.24 22.58
N ASN A 298 -9.18 20.19 21.65
CA ASN A 298 -8.46 21.48 21.63
C ASN A 298 -8.86 22.45 22.76
N ASN A 299 -9.64 22.03 23.75
CA ASN A 299 -10.16 22.93 24.80
C ASN A 299 -9.28 23.00 26.05
N ASN A 300 -8.23 22.18 26.15
CA ASN A 300 -7.32 22.17 27.30
C ASN A 300 -5.86 22.28 26.82
N ASP A 301 -5.43 23.51 26.56
CA ASP A 301 -4.04 23.89 26.21
C ASP A 301 -3.09 23.71 27.40
N ASN A 302 -2.84 22.46 27.80
CA ASN A 302 -1.68 22.10 28.62
C ASN A 302 -0.68 21.39 27.70
N GLU A 303 0.59 21.82 27.69
CA GLU A 303 1.65 21.25 26.83
C GLU A 303 1.78 19.72 26.96
N ASP A 304 1.47 19.15 28.13
CA ASP A 304 1.48 17.69 28.36
C ASP A 304 0.43 16.92 27.53
N ASN A 305 -0.72 17.54 27.20
CA ASN A 305 -1.78 16.90 26.41
C ASN A 305 -1.41 16.81 24.92
N ASN A 306 -0.62 17.77 24.40
CA ASN A 306 -0.21 17.78 22.98
C ASN A 306 0.71 16.61 22.64
N SER A 307 1.57 16.18 23.56
CA SER A 307 2.41 14.99 23.39
C SER A 307 1.57 13.71 23.33
N SER A 308 0.59 13.56 24.23
CA SER A 308 -0.33 12.41 24.24
C SER A 308 -1.22 12.35 22.98
N ASN A 309 -1.65 13.50 22.45
CA ASN A 309 -2.49 13.56 21.25
C ASN A 309 -1.71 13.23 19.97
N ASN A 310 -0.47 13.72 19.84
CA ASN A 310 0.43 13.33 18.76
C ASN A 310 0.73 11.82 18.80
N SER A 311 0.86 11.25 19.99
CA SER A 311 1.04 9.80 20.16
C SER A 311 -0.15 9.00 19.64
N ARG A 312 -1.40 9.43 19.86
CA ARG A 312 -2.59 8.69 19.39
C ARG A 312 -2.77 8.74 17.88
N LEU A 313 -2.57 9.90 17.27
CA LEU A 313 -2.61 10.02 15.81
C LEU A 313 -1.52 9.15 15.18
N GLN A 314 -0.31 9.16 15.74
CA GLN A 314 0.80 8.34 15.26
C GLN A 314 0.53 6.84 15.42
N SER A 315 0.04 6.39 16.59
CA SER A 315 -0.37 5.00 16.82
C SER A 315 -1.49 4.57 15.87
N PHE A 316 -2.45 5.45 15.57
CA PHE A 316 -3.47 5.18 14.55
C PHE A 316 -2.84 5.00 13.16
N LEU A 317 -1.94 5.89 12.74
CA LEU A 317 -1.31 5.83 11.42
C LEU A 317 -0.48 4.54 11.26
N VAL A 318 0.25 4.14 12.30
CA VAL A 318 1.03 2.88 12.35
C VAL A 318 0.11 1.67 12.30
N GLY A 319 -0.88 1.59 13.20
CA GLY A 319 -1.83 0.48 13.25
C GLY A 319 -2.64 0.32 11.96
N ARG A 320 -3.04 1.44 11.36
CA ARG A 320 -3.68 1.49 10.04
C ARG A 320 -2.75 0.98 8.96
N GLN A 321 -1.45 1.30 8.97
CA GLN A 321 -0.49 0.80 7.99
C GLN A 321 -0.36 -0.73 8.06
N ILE A 322 -0.28 -1.28 9.28
CA ILE A 322 -0.17 -2.72 9.52
C ILE A 322 -1.40 -3.43 8.94
N ALA A 323 -2.60 -3.01 9.37
CA ALA A 323 -3.85 -3.63 8.92
C ALA A 323 -4.08 -3.43 7.41
N GLN A 324 -3.77 -2.26 6.85
CA GLN A 324 -3.88 -2.01 5.41
C GLN A 324 -2.96 -2.91 4.60
N THR A 325 -1.72 -3.13 5.07
CA THR A 325 -0.77 -3.99 4.37
C THR A 325 -1.20 -5.44 4.41
N VAL A 326 -1.66 -5.93 5.56
CA VAL A 326 -2.25 -7.28 5.68
C VAL A 326 -3.43 -7.46 4.72
N ILE A 327 -4.37 -6.50 4.70
CA ILE A 327 -5.52 -6.52 3.78
C ILE A 327 -5.05 -6.57 2.32
N MET A 328 -4.05 -5.77 1.96
CA MET A 328 -3.54 -5.73 0.59
C MET A 328 -2.87 -7.04 0.17
N PHE A 329 -2.09 -7.67 1.04
CA PHE A 329 -1.52 -8.99 0.78
C PHE A 329 -2.61 -10.06 0.67
N MET A 330 -3.65 -10.03 1.52
CA MET A 330 -4.79 -10.94 1.39
C MET A 330 -5.55 -10.75 0.07
N ILE A 331 -5.81 -9.50 -0.34
CA ILE A 331 -6.40 -9.19 -1.64
C ILE A 331 -5.51 -9.74 -2.76
N ALA A 332 -4.20 -9.48 -2.70
CA ALA A 332 -3.23 -9.94 -3.68
C ALA A 332 -3.30 -11.46 -3.84
N ARG A 333 -3.35 -12.23 -2.75
CA ARG A 333 -3.50 -13.69 -2.82
C ARG A 333 -4.81 -14.14 -3.46
N ILE A 334 -5.93 -13.48 -3.17
CA ILE A 334 -7.23 -13.85 -3.74
C ILE A 334 -7.23 -13.65 -5.27
N ILE A 335 -6.59 -12.59 -5.76
CA ILE A 335 -6.68 -12.19 -7.17
C ILE A 335 -5.49 -12.64 -8.03
N THR A 336 -4.34 -12.99 -7.43
CA THR A 336 -3.16 -13.42 -8.17
C THR A 336 -3.44 -14.71 -8.92
N VAL A 337 -3.14 -14.70 -10.21
CA VAL A 337 -3.31 -15.84 -11.09
C VAL A 337 -2.12 -16.77 -10.88
N GLU A 338 -2.42 -18.04 -10.65
CA GLU A 338 -1.42 -19.08 -10.56
C GLU A 338 -1.89 -20.26 -11.43
N MET A 339 -1.28 -20.39 -12.60
CA MET A 339 -1.53 -21.53 -13.48
C MET A 339 -0.70 -22.70 -12.98
N LYS A 340 -1.34 -23.71 -12.37
CA LYS A 340 -0.64 -24.97 -12.07
C LYS A 340 -0.30 -25.64 -13.41
N ASN A 341 0.97 -25.64 -13.78
CA ASN A 341 1.50 -26.43 -14.90
C ASN A 341 1.41 -27.92 -14.54
N THR A 342 0.20 -28.44 -14.52
CA THR A 342 -0.07 -29.85 -14.28
C THR A 342 0.24 -30.59 -15.58
N THR A 343 1.51 -30.97 -15.75
CA THR A 343 2.09 -32.10 -16.50
C THR A 343 3.35 -31.66 -17.28
N PRO A 344 4.53 -32.28 -17.06
CA PRO A 344 5.69 -32.07 -17.92
C PRO A 344 5.38 -32.62 -19.32
N GLY A 345 5.26 -31.74 -20.32
CA GLY A 345 5.08 -32.13 -21.73
C GLY A 345 3.68 -31.95 -22.34
N SER A 346 2.71 -31.37 -21.62
CA SER A 346 1.48 -30.85 -22.24
C SER A 346 1.63 -29.36 -22.52
N ASP A 347 1.18 -28.92 -23.70
CA ASP A 347 1.20 -27.52 -24.15
C ASP A 347 0.89 -26.54 -23.00
N ASN A 348 1.77 -25.55 -22.81
CA ASN A 348 1.65 -24.51 -21.78
C ASN A 348 0.23 -23.94 -21.77
N THR A 349 -0.62 -24.37 -20.82
CA THR A 349 -2.00 -23.89 -20.71
C THR A 349 -1.95 -22.48 -20.13
N THR A 350 -1.85 -21.49 -20.99
CA THR A 350 -1.95 -20.09 -20.59
C THR A 350 -3.40 -19.69 -20.45
N LEU A 351 -3.67 -18.76 -19.53
CA LEU A 351 -5.01 -18.20 -19.37
C LEU A 351 -5.39 -17.50 -20.69
N PHE A 352 -6.46 -17.97 -21.33
CA PHE A 352 -6.91 -17.54 -22.66
C PHE A 352 -5.96 -17.84 -23.84
N GLY A 353 -4.99 -18.74 -23.69
CA GLY A 353 -4.10 -19.13 -24.81
C GLY A 353 -3.10 -18.04 -25.23
N VAL A 354 -2.80 -17.08 -24.34
CA VAL A 354 -1.81 -16.02 -24.60
C VAL A 354 -0.37 -16.56 -24.63
N SER A 355 0.57 -15.76 -25.14
CA SER A 355 1.99 -16.13 -25.09
C SER A 355 2.49 -16.26 -23.64
N THR A 356 3.46 -17.16 -23.40
CA THR A 356 4.06 -17.40 -22.07
C THR A 356 4.62 -16.12 -21.45
N GLN A 357 5.19 -15.23 -22.25
CA GLN A 357 5.73 -13.95 -21.77
C GLN A 357 4.65 -13.04 -21.18
N ILE A 358 3.47 -12.99 -21.81
CA ILE A 358 2.33 -12.20 -21.32
C ILE A 358 1.77 -12.84 -20.06
N GLN A 359 1.62 -14.17 -20.04
CA GLN A 359 1.17 -14.91 -18.86
C GLN A 359 2.07 -14.60 -17.66
N THR A 360 3.38 -14.83 -17.79
CA THR A 360 4.36 -14.62 -16.73
C THR A 360 4.44 -13.16 -16.28
N ILE A 361 4.58 -12.22 -17.21
CA ILE A 361 4.88 -10.82 -16.85
C ILE A 361 3.63 -10.05 -16.44
N PHE A 362 2.46 -10.34 -17.02
CA PHE A 362 1.25 -9.56 -16.74
C PHE A 362 0.27 -10.25 -15.79
N PHE A 363 0.12 -11.58 -15.87
CA PHE A 363 -0.87 -12.30 -15.08
C PHE A 363 -0.25 -12.90 -13.81
N ASP A 364 0.82 -13.70 -13.95
CA ASP A 364 1.43 -14.42 -12.83
C ASP A 364 2.21 -13.48 -11.89
N SER A 365 2.82 -12.42 -12.43
CA SER A 365 3.46 -11.37 -11.62
C SER A 365 2.48 -10.58 -10.75
N GLY A 366 1.19 -10.65 -11.05
CA GLY A 366 0.13 -9.86 -10.42
C GLY A 366 0.15 -8.37 -10.76
N LEU A 367 0.99 -7.89 -11.69
CA LEU A 367 1.09 -6.47 -12.06
C LEU A 367 -0.25 -5.88 -12.55
N LEU A 368 -1.00 -6.66 -13.36
CA LEU A 368 -2.31 -6.27 -13.85
C LEU A 368 -3.34 -6.16 -12.73
N ASN A 369 -3.27 -7.08 -11.76
CA ASN A 369 -4.15 -7.11 -10.60
C ASN A 369 -3.81 -6.00 -9.60
N ALA A 370 -2.52 -5.67 -9.46
CA ALA A 370 -2.05 -4.54 -8.66
C ALA A 370 -2.68 -3.24 -9.16
N LEU A 371 -2.76 -3.04 -10.48
CA LEU A 371 -3.39 -1.87 -11.10
C LEU A 371 -4.87 -1.74 -10.70
N VAL A 372 -5.67 -2.80 -10.85
CA VAL A 372 -7.11 -2.74 -10.55
C VAL A 372 -7.36 -2.57 -9.07
N SER A 373 -6.65 -3.31 -8.22
CA SER A 373 -6.73 -3.12 -6.78
C SER A 373 -6.31 -1.71 -6.38
N THR A 374 -5.30 -1.13 -7.02
CA THR A 374 -4.94 0.28 -6.78
C THR A 374 -6.11 1.22 -7.05
N ILE A 375 -6.80 1.05 -8.17
CA ILE A 375 -7.89 1.92 -8.59
C ILE A 375 -9.11 1.78 -7.65
N PHE A 376 -9.58 0.56 -7.43
CA PHE A 376 -10.85 0.32 -6.72
C PHE A 376 -10.68 0.11 -5.21
N ALA A 377 -9.60 -0.53 -4.77
CA ALA A 377 -9.36 -0.80 -3.34
C ALA A 377 -8.79 0.41 -2.59
N SER A 378 -8.12 1.35 -3.28
CA SER A 378 -7.41 2.44 -2.62
C SER A 378 -7.75 3.81 -3.19
N LEU A 379 -7.41 4.09 -4.46
CA LEU A 379 -7.44 5.44 -5.00
C LEU A 379 -8.86 6.04 -5.10
N SER A 380 -9.85 5.24 -5.52
CA SER A 380 -11.25 5.71 -5.60
C SER A 380 -11.76 6.21 -4.24
N TRP A 381 -11.35 5.55 -3.16
CA TRP A 381 -11.71 5.92 -1.80
C TRP A 381 -10.97 7.16 -1.33
N ARG A 382 -9.65 7.24 -1.55
CA ARG A 382 -8.85 8.42 -1.21
C ARG A 382 -9.35 9.68 -1.90
N VAL A 383 -9.64 9.59 -3.19
CA VAL A 383 -10.12 10.74 -3.96
C VAL A 383 -11.48 11.19 -3.45
N THR A 384 -12.42 10.27 -3.22
CA THR A 384 -13.74 10.61 -2.68
C THR A 384 -13.63 11.22 -1.27
N ALA A 385 -12.73 10.71 -0.43
CA ALA A 385 -12.47 11.24 0.90
C ALA A 385 -11.86 12.64 0.92
N ASN A 386 -11.02 12.97 -0.07
CA ASN A 386 -10.46 14.32 -0.19
C ASN A 386 -11.55 15.37 -0.45
N PHE A 387 -12.57 15.03 -1.25
CA PHE A 387 -13.70 15.94 -1.54
C PHE A 387 -14.77 15.93 -0.45
N PHE A 388 -15.01 14.77 0.18
CA PHE A 388 -16.08 14.59 1.16
C PHE A 388 -15.57 13.97 2.47
N PRO A 389 -14.62 14.61 3.18
CA PRO A 389 -14.01 14.03 4.39
C PRO A 389 -15.03 13.81 5.52
N MET A 390 -16.06 14.65 5.60
CA MET A 390 -17.12 14.55 6.60
C MET A 390 -18.04 13.33 6.42
N LEU A 391 -18.17 12.79 5.20
CA LEU A 391 -18.95 11.56 4.96
C LEU A 391 -18.29 10.36 5.63
N TYR A 392 -16.97 10.26 5.50
CA TYR A 392 -16.22 9.17 6.10
C TYR A 392 -16.16 9.36 7.61
N LEU A 393 -15.69 10.51 8.11
CA LEU A 393 -15.56 10.75 9.55
C LEU A 393 -16.89 10.75 10.31
N GLY A 394 -17.97 11.20 9.67
CA GLY A 394 -19.30 11.21 10.26
C GLY A 394 -19.97 9.84 10.32
N SER A 395 -19.40 8.83 9.67
CA SER A 395 -19.97 7.48 9.66
C SER A 395 -19.80 6.79 11.02
N PRO A 396 -20.78 5.96 11.45
CA PRO A 396 -20.65 5.16 12.68
C PRO A 396 -19.57 4.06 12.56
N PHE A 397 -19.18 3.71 11.33
CA PHE A 397 -18.16 2.69 11.08
C PHE A 397 -16.74 3.19 11.40
N SER A 398 -16.47 4.49 11.27
CA SER A 398 -15.15 5.07 11.52
C SER A 398 -14.60 4.77 12.90
N ILE A 399 -15.40 4.89 13.96
CA ILE A 399 -14.90 4.66 15.32
C ILE A 399 -14.44 3.20 15.53
N TRP A 400 -15.10 2.25 14.87
CA TRP A 400 -14.72 0.84 14.92
C TRP A 400 -13.38 0.60 14.23
N ILE A 401 -13.20 1.17 13.04
CA ILE A 401 -11.93 1.09 12.31
C ILE A 401 -10.79 1.76 13.07
N ILE A 402 -11.02 2.92 13.68
CA ILE A 402 -10.02 3.62 14.49
C ILE A 402 -9.59 2.76 15.66
N ARG A 403 -10.54 2.16 16.38
CA ARG A 403 -10.25 1.27 17.51
C ARG A 403 -9.52 0.01 17.06
N LEU A 404 -9.88 -0.56 15.92
CA LEU A 404 -9.19 -1.70 15.34
C LEU A 404 -7.73 -1.34 15.05
N CYS A 405 -7.46 -0.20 14.42
CA CYS A 405 -6.10 0.24 14.15
C CYS A 405 -5.28 0.43 15.43
N LEU A 406 -5.86 1.07 16.46
CA LEU A 406 -5.20 1.23 17.76
C LEU A 406 -4.98 -0.11 18.47
N LEU A 407 -5.89 -1.08 18.33
CA LEU A 407 -5.71 -2.43 18.87
C LEU A 407 -4.57 -3.15 18.16
N VAL A 408 -4.53 -3.08 16.82
CA VAL A 408 -3.47 -3.67 15.99
C VAL A 408 -2.11 -3.11 16.38
N GLU A 409 -1.98 -1.79 16.56
CA GLU A 409 -0.74 -1.19 17.08
C GLU A 409 -0.43 -1.67 18.51
N GLY A 410 -1.44 -1.73 19.38
CA GLY A 410 -1.30 -2.21 20.76
C GLY A 410 -0.84 -3.66 20.91
N THR A 411 -0.96 -4.50 19.87
CA THR A 411 -0.39 -5.87 19.86
C THR A 411 1.13 -5.87 20.00
N GLY A 412 1.80 -4.83 19.49
CA GLY A 412 3.26 -4.71 19.48
C GLY A 412 3.98 -5.65 18.52
N ILE A 413 3.28 -6.30 17.58
CA ILE A 413 3.88 -7.24 16.62
C ILE A 413 4.98 -6.54 15.79
N CYS A 414 4.81 -5.25 15.51
CA CYS A 414 5.75 -4.44 14.73
C CYS A 414 6.53 -3.39 15.58
N ASP A 415 6.60 -3.55 16.91
CA ASP A 415 7.33 -2.64 17.80
C ASP A 415 8.83 -2.56 17.49
N ALA A 416 9.39 -3.56 16.80
CA ALA A 416 10.74 -3.53 16.26
C ALA A 416 11.00 -2.28 15.41
N ALA A 417 10.02 -1.81 14.64
CA ALA A 417 10.17 -0.63 13.79
C ALA A 417 10.51 0.63 14.60
N TRP A 418 9.94 0.80 15.80
CA TRP A 418 10.25 1.93 16.68
C TRP A 418 11.67 1.89 17.24
N THR A 419 12.23 0.70 17.42
CA THR A 419 13.61 0.55 17.91
C THR A 419 14.59 0.75 16.77
N LEU A 420 14.31 0.13 15.61
CA LEU A 420 15.12 0.29 14.41
C LEU A 420 15.10 1.72 13.86
N ALA A 421 14.02 2.46 14.05
CA ALA A 421 13.95 3.88 13.69
C ALA A 421 14.84 4.79 14.56
N LYS A 422 15.14 4.38 15.79
CA LYS A 422 16.01 5.16 16.71
C LYS A 422 17.49 4.93 16.48
N ILE A 423 17.85 3.81 15.85
CA ILE A 423 19.21 3.46 15.45
C ILE A 423 19.50 4.19 14.15
#